data_AF-A0A1B2DIN4-F1
#
_entry.id   AF-A0A1B2DIN4-F1
#
_cell.length_a   1.000
_cell.length_b   1.000
_cell.length_c   1.000
_cell.angle_alpha   90.00
_cell.angle_beta   90.00
_cell.angle_gamma   90.00
#
_symmetry.space_group_name_H-M   'P 1'
#
loop_
_entity.id
_entity.type
_entity.pdbx_description
1 polymer ?
#
loop_
_entity_poly.entity_id
_entity_poly.type
_entity_poly.pdbx_seq_one_letter_code
_entity_poly.pdbx_strand_id
1 'polypeptide(L)' 'MNDQENRQSTMEAKHSKQKLLAAARYSAGEKDVLNVILDEHSTYSHEQVKQHLQAYSQKEVM' A
#
# COMPACT_ATOMS: atom_id res chain seq x y z
N MET A 1 -18.89 14.24 22.03
CA MET A 1 -18.61 14.91 20.76
C MET A 1 -17.44 14.15 20.13
N ASN A 2 -17.72 12.92 19.74
CA ASN A 2 -18.16 12.51 18.40
C ASN A 2 -16.94 12.34 17.49
N ASP A 3 -16.50 11.09 17.42
CA ASP A 3 -16.27 10.35 16.19
C ASP A 3 -16.09 11.26 14.98
N GLN A 4 -14.83 11.60 14.69
CA GLN A 4 -14.46 12.14 13.40
C GLN A 4 -14.46 10.99 12.38
N GLU A 5 -15.69 10.55 12.09
CA GLU A 5 -16.05 9.61 11.06
C GLU A 5 -15.69 10.23 9.70
N ASN A 6 -14.63 9.67 9.09
CA ASN A 6 -14.77 9.04 7.79
C ASN A 6 -15.47 9.86 6.68
N ARG A 7 -14.86 10.96 6.21
CA ARG A 7 -15.24 11.59 4.94
C ARG A 7 -14.06 12.25 4.23
N GLN A 8 -13.25 11.46 3.54
CA GLN A 8 -12.40 11.90 2.41
C GLN A 8 -11.67 10.67 1.88
N SER A 9 -11.83 10.16 0.66
CA SER A 9 -12.69 10.46 -0.47
C SER A 9 -12.65 9.17 -1.31
N THR A 10 -13.75 8.81 -1.95
CA THR A 10 -13.79 7.92 -3.11
C THR A 10 -13.11 8.58 -4.31
N MET A 11 -11.80 8.79 -4.20
CA MET A 11 -10.86 9.18 -5.24
C MET A 11 -9.62 8.38 -4.92
N GLU A 12 -9.14 7.56 -5.85
CA GLU A 12 -7.95 6.71 -5.74
C GLU A 12 -6.84 7.38 -4.91
N ALA A 13 -6.87 7.16 -3.60
CA ALA A 13 -6.05 7.92 -2.68
C ALA A 13 -4.63 7.42 -2.89
N LYS A 14 -3.84 8.23 -3.60
CA LYS A 14 -2.43 7.94 -3.80
C LYS A 14 -1.74 8.10 -2.44
N HIS A 15 -1.32 6.97 -1.88
CA HIS A 15 -0.65 6.92 -0.59
C HIS A 15 0.85 6.84 -0.82
N SER A 16 1.61 7.64 -0.08
CA SER A 16 3.06 7.48 -0.02
C SER A 16 3.39 6.12 0.58
N LYS A 17 4.56 5.59 0.21
CA LYS A 17 5.13 4.35 0.75
C LYS A 17 4.97 4.24 2.27
N GLN A 18 5.33 5.28 3.01
CA GLN A 18 5.21 5.29 4.48
C GLN A 18 3.77 5.09 4.99
N LYS A 19 2.76 5.66 4.32
CA LYS A 19 1.35 5.43 4.69
C LYS A 19 0.92 4.00 4.41
N LEU A 20 1.39 3.42 3.33
CA LEU A 20 1.11 2.02 2.97
C LEU A 20 1.78 1.07 3.97
N LEU A 21 3.04 1.31 4.33
CA LEU A 21 3.76 0.55 5.35
C LEU A 21 3.16 0.70 6.75
N ALA A 22 2.63 1.88 7.07
CA ALA A 22 1.91 2.11 8.32
C ALA A 22 0.52 1.46 8.36
N ALA A 23 -0.05 1.10 7.20
CA ALA A 23 -1.39 0.53 7.15
C ALA A 23 -1.41 -0.88 7.79
N ALA A 24 -2.42 -1.13 8.62
CA ALA A 24 -2.62 -2.43 9.28
C ALA A 24 -3.10 -3.54 8.32
N ARG A 25 -3.44 -3.18 7.07
CA ARG A 25 -3.92 -4.11 6.04
C ARG A 25 -2.84 -5.05 5.47
N TYR A 26 -1.57 -4.75 5.71
CA TYR A 26 -0.45 -5.52 5.20
C TYR A 26 0.29 -6.19 6.35
N SER A 27 0.73 -7.42 6.14
CA SER A 27 1.55 -8.18 7.09
C SER A 27 2.99 -7.65 7.11
N ALA A 28 3.77 -8.02 8.13
CA ALA A 28 5.18 -7.60 8.22
C ALA A 28 6.00 -7.99 6.96
N GLY A 29 5.80 -9.21 6.43
CA GLY A 29 6.45 -9.64 5.19
C GLY A 29 5.99 -8.86 3.96
N GLU A 30 4.69 -8.58 3.83
CA GLU A 30 4.17 -7.75 2.74
C GLU A 30 4.73 -6.32 2.84
N LYS A 31 4.85 -5.76 4.05
CA LYS A 31 5.46 -4.45 4.27
C LYS A 31 6.93 -4.43 3.86
N ASP A 32 7.69 -5.48 4.14
CA ASP A 32 9.08 -5.56 3.72
C ASP A 32 9.20 -5.55 2.19
N VAL A 33 8.38 -6.37 1.51
CA VAL A 33 8.30 -6.39 0.05
C VAL A 33 7.87 -5.03 -0.50
N LEU A 34 6.83 -4.40 0.07
CA LEU A 34 6.42 -3.05 -0.29
C LEU A 34 7.53 -2.02 -0.07
N ASN A 35 8.36 -2.21 0.95
CA ASN A 35 9.49 -1.34 1.22
C ASN A 35 10.59 -1.46 0.15
N VAL A 36 10.71 -2.64 -0.49
CA VAL A 36 11.68 -2.90 -1.56
C VAL A 36 11.14 -2.47 -2.93
N ILE A 37 9.87 -2.74 -3.23
CA ILE A 37 9.32 -2.52 -4.58
C ILE A 37 8.70 -1.14 -4.80
N LEU A 38 8.31 -0.44 -3.72
CA LEU A 38 7.74 0.91 -3.84
C LEU A 38 8.82 1.96 -3.64
N ASP A 39 8.79 2.96 -4.51
CA ASP A 39 9.66 4.12 -4.46
C ASP A 39 9.19 5.14 -3.39
N GLU A 40 10.13 5.80 -2.71
CA GLU A 40 9.84 6.75 -1.61
C GLU A 40 9.30 8.09 -2.09
N HIS A 41 9.69 8.51 -3.31
CA HIS A 41 9.24 9.75 -3.92
C HIS A 41 7.94 9.59 -4.70
N SER A 42 7.49 8.34 -4.87
CA SER A 42 6.27 8.00 -5.59
C SER A 42 5.10 7.71 -4.65
N THR A 43 3.90 7.97 -5.15
CA THR A 43 2.64 7.70 -4.44
C THR A 43 1.83 6.65 -5.18
N TYR A 44 1.33 5.66 -4.46
CA TYR A 44 0.64 4.51 -5.03
C TYR A 44 -0.75 4.35 -4.43
N SER A 45 -1.71 3.99 -5.27
CA SER A 45 -3.04 3.58 -4.81
C SER A 45 -2.99 2.16 -4.28
N HIS A 46 -3.91 1.86 -3.38
CA HIS A 46 -4.04 0.52 -2.80
C HIS A 46 -4.16 -0.63 -3.82
N GLU A 47 -4.77 -0.38 -4.98
CA GLU A 47 -4.84 -1.34 -6.10
C GLU A 47 -3.49 -1.54 -6.78
N GLN A 48 -2.78 -0.45 -7.10
CA GLN A 48 -1.42 -0.51 -7.67
C GLN A 48 -0.50 -1.32 -6.76
N VAL A 49 -0.54 -1.06 -5.46
CA VAL A 49 0.26 -1.77 -4.45
C VAL A 49 -0.06 -3.26 -4.43
N LYS A 50 -1.34 -3.62 -4.56
CA LYS A 50 -1.77 -5.03 -4.65
C LYS A 50 -1.26 -5.69 -5.94
N GLN A 51 -1.29 -4.98 -7.08
CA GLN A 51 -0.71 -5.48 -8.33
C GLN A 51 0.80 -5.68 -8.23
N HIS A 52 1.52 -4.74 -7.60
CA HIS A 52 2.96 -4.87 -7.37
C HIS A 52 3.30 -6.07 -6.47
N LEU A 53 2.56 -6.27 -5.37
CA LEU A 53 2.70 -7.45 -4.51
C LEU A 53 2.42 -8.75 -5.27
N GLN A 54 1.34 -8.80 -6.04
CA GLN A 54 0.97 -9.99 -6.81
C GLN A 54 1.98 -10.29 -7.93
N ALA A 55 2.53 -9.27 -8.56
CA ALA A 55 3.58 -9.42 -9.56
C ALA A 55 4.89 -9.92 -8.93
N TYR A 56 5.23 -9.43 -7.74
CA TYR A 56 6.40 -9.89 -6.98
C TYR A 56 6.24 -11.36 -6.57
N SER A 57 5.10 -11.72 -5.97
CA SER A 57 4.80 -13.09 -5.56
C SER A 57 4.79 -14.07 -6.74
N GLN A 58 4.32 -13.66 -7.92
CA GLN A 58 4.38 -14.50 -9.12
C GLN A 58 5.81 -14.68 -9.66
N LYS A 59 6.69 -13.68 -9.50
CA LYS A 59 8.10 -13.78 -9.93
C LYS A 59 8.92 -14.70 -9.03
N GLU A 60 8.59 -14.82 -7.75
CA GLU A 60 9.27 -15.74 -6.83
C GLU A 60 8.86 -17.22 -7.02
N VAL A 61 7.81 -17.50 -7.81
CA VAL A 61 7.24 -18.85 -7.99
C VAL A 61 7.78 -19.58 -9.24
N MET A 62 8.66 -18.94 -10.05
CA MET A 62 9.26 -19.55 -11.24
C MET A 62 10.64 -20.14 -11.02
#